data_AF-A0A1X7TT90-F1
#
_entry.id   AF-A0A1X7TT90-F1
#
_cell.length_a   1.000
_cell.length_b   1.000
_cell.length_c   1.000
_cell.angle_alpha   90.00
_cell.angle_beta   90.00
_cell.angle_gamma   90.00
#
_symmetry.space_group_name_H-M   'P 1'
#
loop_
_entity.id
_entity.type
_entity.pdbx_description
1 polymer ?
#
loop_
_entity_poly.entity_id
_entity_poly.type
_entity_poly.pdbx_seq_one_letter_code
_entity_poly.pdbx_strand_id
1 'polypeptide(L)'
;MGAVNIWRDTVTYDELTINERQKTDQKFSEMLDKVRRGFPDNQTLVTLSERGLVNGALGTVQAISETRITVNFDRITDPCEIEIVKLKFMVMKNIFLYRSKFPLILAFAVTIHICLGLSLDNAIIDLSENVFSAGMANVALSRVTTLSGVHFTCLNPK
;
A
#
# COMPACT_ATOMS: atom_id res chain seq x y z
N MET A 1 -31.13 -21.03 12.19
CA MET A 1 -29.93 -20.60 12.94
C MET A 1 -28.98 -19.96 11.95
N GLY A 2 -28.76 -18.65 12.03
CA GLY A 2 -27.87 -17.93 11.11
C GLY A 2 -26.41 -18.28 11.37
N ALA A 3 -25.59 -18.32 10.32
CA ALA A 3 -24.16 -18.59 10.41
C ALA A 3 -23.48 -17.60 11.35
N VAL A 4 -22.73 -18.10 12.33
CA VAL A 4 -21.95 -17.30 13.27
C VAL A 4 -20.80 -16.63 12.51
N ASN A 5 -20.76 -15.30 12.55
CA ASN A 5 -19.68 -14.54 11.94
C ASN A 5 -18.50 -14.48 12.92
N ILE A 6 -17.66 -15.51 12.83
CA ILE A 6 -16.43 -15.70 13.60
C ILE A 6 -15.49 -14.47 13.60
N TRP A 7 -15.56 -13.62 12.56
CA TRP A 7 -14.75 -12.40 12.51
C TRP A 7 -15.27 -11.28 13.41
N ARG A 8 -16.56 -11.26 13.72
CA ARG A 8 -17.17 -10.29 14.63
C ARG A 8 -17.02 -10.68 16.09
N ASP A 9 -17.19 -11.96 16.37
CA ASP A 9 -17.46 -12.41 17.75
C ASP A 9 -16.23 -12.98 18.47
N THR A 10 -15.11 -13.19 17.75
CA THR A 10 -13.91 -13.84 18.32
C THR A 10 -12.60 -13.09 18.07
N VAL A 11 -12.57 -12.09 17.20
CA VAL A 11 -11.34 -11.36 16.88
C VAL A 11 -11.40 -9.98 17.50
N THR A 12 -10.78 -9.81 18.67
CA THR A 12 -10.36 -8.49 19.14
C THR A 12 -9.21 -8.03 18.25
N TYR A 13 -9.53 -7.17 17.29
CA TYR A 13 -8.56 -6.56 16.40
C TYR A 13 -7.83 -5.47 17.20
N ASP A 14 -6.64 -5.75 17.71
CA ASP A 14 -5.73 -4.68 18.09
C ASP A 14 -5.44 -3.89 16.80
N GLU A 15 -5.90 -2.64 16.76
CA GLU A 15 -5.73 -1.68 15.65
C GLU A 15 -4.24 -1.39 15.41
N LEU A 16 -3.50 -2.37 14.89
CA LEU A 16 -2.09 -2.23 14.67
C LEU A 16 -1.85 -1.48 13.35
N THR A 17 -1.23 -0.33 13.53
CA THR A 17 -0.35 0.40 12.60
C THR A 17 -0.97 1.13 11.41
N ILE A 18 -2.16 0.77 10.92
CA ILE A 18 -2.71 1.41 9.71
C ILE A 18 -3.41 2.75 10.03
N ASN A 19 -4.20 2.81 11.11
CA ASN A 19 -4.89 4.04 11.53
C ASN A 19 -3.93 5.10 12.10
N GLU A 20 -2.75 4.70 12.61
CA GLU A 20 -1.70 5.62 13.06
C GLU A 20 -1.20 6.56 11.94
N ARG A 21 -1.33 6.14 10.66
CA ARG A 21 -0.90 6.95 9.51
C ARG A 21 -1.91 8.02 9.09
N GLN A 22 -3.15 7.96 9.57
CA GLN A 22 -4.27 8.82 9.13
C GLN A 22 -4.85 9.66 10.27
N LYS A 23 -4.23 9.66 11.46
CA LYS A 23 -4.67 10.44 12.63
C LYS A 23 -4.90 11.93 12.38
N THR A 24 -4.27 12.50 11.35
CA THR A 24 -4.43 13.91 10.98
C THR A 24 -5.58 14.17 10.01
N ASP A 25 -6.18 13.12 9.41
CA ASP A 25 -7.31 13.20 8.48
C ASP A 25 -8.45 12.30 8.98
N GLN A 26 -9.25 12.88 9.87
CA GLN A 26 -10.38 12.21 10.52
C GLN A 26 -11.40 11.69 9.50
N LYS A 27 -11.65 12.47 8.44
CA LYS A 27 -12.60 12.11 7.38
C LYS A 27 -12.13 10.86 6.64
N PHE A 28 -10.85 10.78 6.30
CA PHE A 28 -10.29 9.61 5.62
C PHE A 28 -10.20 8.39 6.54
N SER A 29 -9.89 8.57 7.82
CA SER A 29 -9.91 7.50 8.83
C SER A 29 -11.30 6.86 8.95
N GLU A 30 -12.35 7.69 9.06
CA GLU A 30 -13.74 7.23 9.15
C GLU A 30 -14.21 6.51 7.87
N MET A 31 -13.80 7.01 6.70
CA MET A 31 -14.06 6.33 5.42
C MET A 31 -13.42 4.94 5.37
N LEU A 32 -12.17 4.80 5.79
CA LEU A 32 -11.47 3.51 5.82
C LEU A 32 -12.04 2.54 6.85
N ASP A 33 -12.50 3.03 8.01
CA ASP A 33 -13.17 2.22 9.03
C ASP A 33 -14.49 1.63 8.48
N LYS A 34 -15.28 2.43 7.76
CA LYS A 34 -16.50 1.96 7.08
C LYS A 34 -16.23 0.88 6.03
N VAL A 35 -15.22 1.07 5.18
CA VAL A 35 -14.79 0.07 4.20
C VAL A 35 -14.37 -1.22 4.90
N ARG A 36 -13.54 -1.11 5.95
CA ARG A 36 -13.00 -2.25 6.70
C ARG A 36 -14.10 -3.07 7.38
N ARG A 37 -15.15 -2.42 7.88
CA ARG A 37 -16.31 -3.09 8.49
C ARG A 37 -17.29 -3.68 7.46
N GLY A 38 -17.03 -3.50 6.17
CA GLY A 38 -17.87 -4.01 5.08
C GLY A 38 -19.12 -3.18 4.80
N PHE A 39 -19.16 -1.91 5.25
CA PHE A 39 -20.28 -1.00 5.02
C PHE A 39 -19.81 0.32 4.36
N PRO A 40 -19.17 0.28 3.18
CA PRO A 40 -18.81 1.52 2.51
C PRO A 40 -20.09 2.22 2.00
N ASP A 41 -20.24 3.51 2.29
CA ASP A 41 -21.32 4.32 1.72
C ASP A 41 -20.98 4.77 0.29
N ASN A 42 -21.99 5.13 -0.51
CA ASN A 42 -21.79 5.52 -1.91
C ASN A 42 -20.84 6.71 -2.04
N GLN A 43 -20.87 7.66 -1.10
CA GLN A 43 -19.95 8.79 -1.09
C GLN A 43 -18.50 8.34 -0.85
N THR A 44 -18.28 7.35 0.01
CA THR A 44 -16.99 6.74 0.31
C THR A 44 -16.45 6.01 -0.90
N LEU A 45 -17.28 5.21 -1.56
CA LEU A 45 -16.92 4.51 -2.80
C LEU A 45 -16.57 5.49 -3.91
N VAL A 46 -17.42 6.52 -4.13
CA VAL A 46 -17.16 7.58 -5.10
C VAL A 46 -15.87 8.30 -4.78
N THR A 47 -15.67 8.78 -3.55
CA THR A 47 -14.46 9.52 -3.16
C THR A 47 -13.19 8.66 -3.24
N LEU A 48 -13.26 7.36 -2.91
CA LEU A 48 -12.13 6.43 -3.04
C LEU A 48 -11.84 6.11 -4.52
N SER A 49 -12.89 5.98 -5.34
CA SER A 49 -12.78 5.72 -6.78
C SER A 49 -12.30 6.93 -7.57
N GLU A 50 -12.75 8.14 -7.21
CA GLU A 50 -12.32 9.43 -7.77
C GLU A 50 -10.86 9.70 -7.45
N ARG A 51 -10.36 9.18 -6.32
CA ARG A 51 -9.01 9.47 -5.87
C ARG A 51 -7.94 8.61 -6.49
N GLY A 52 -8.24 7.43 -7.07
CA GLY A 52 -7.40 6.54 -7.91
C GLY A 52 -6.00 6.16 -7.38
N LEU A 53 -5.23 7.16 -6.97
CA LEU A 53 -3.97 7.18 -6.25
C LEU A 53 -4.14 6.68 -4.82
N VAL A 54 -3.96 5.38 -4.66
CA VAL A 54 -3.75 4.75 -3.36
C VAL A 54 -2.26 4.60 -3.07
N ASN A 55 -1.90 4.41 -1.80
CA ASN A 55 -0.52 4.06 -1.45
C ASN A 55 -0.15 2.74 -2.13
N GLY A 56 0.96 2.73 -2.87
CA GLY A 56 1.37 1.59 -3.69
C GLY A 56 0.89 1.64 -5.14
N ALA A 57 0.23 2.73 -5.58
CA ALA A 57 -0.04 2.95 -7.00
C ALA A 57 1.29 2.97 -7.78
N LEU A 58 1.33 2.17 -8.84
CA LEU A 58 2.46 2.08 -9.76
C LEU A 58 2.21 2.99 -10.96
N GLY A 59 3.29 3.58 -11.47
CA GLY A 59 3.22 4.48 -12.59
C GLY A 59 4.59 4.80 -13.16
N THR A 60 4.56 5.36 -14.37
CA THR A 60 5.75 5.76 -15.12
C THR A 60 5.88 7.27 -15.09
N VAL A 61 7.06 7.76 -14.73
CA VAL A 61 7.37 9.20 -14.78
C VAL A 61 7.41 9.66 -16.23
N GLN A 62 6.63 10.70 -16.55
CA GLN A 62 6.58 11.31 -17.88
C GLN A 62 7.44 12.58 -17.96
N ALA A 63 7.43 13.40 -16.90
CA ALA A 63 8.19 14.65 -16.85
C ALA A 63 8.61 14.97 -15.42
N ILE A 64 9.75 15.64 -15.28
CA ILE A 64 10.32 16.08 -14.00
C ILE A 64 10.61 17.57 -14.09
N SER A 65 10.17 18.31 -13.08
CA SER A 65 10.51 19.72 -12.85
C SER A 65 10.98 19.91 -11.41
N GLU A 66 11.42 21.12 -11.05
CA GLU A 66 11.93 21.42 -9.70
C GLU A 66 10.86 21.27 -8.61
N THR A 67 9.60 21.54 -8.94
CA THR A 67 8.49 21.58 -7.97
C THR A 67 7.45 20.48 -8.18
N ARG A 68 7.45 19.83 -9.36
CA ARG A 68 6.44 18.83 -9.76
C ARG A 68 7.02 17.69 -10.57
N ILE A 69 6.42 16.51 -10.41
CA ILE A 69 6.68 15.34 -11.25
C ILE A 69 5.37 14.89 -11.87
N THR A 70 5.33 14.74 -13.19
CA THR A 70 4.16 14.20 -13.91
C THR A 70 4.32 12.70 -14.01
N VAL A 71 3.35 11.94 -13.49
CA VAL A 71 3.35 10.48 -13.47
C VAL A 71 2.09 9.97 -14.15
N ASN A 72 2.26 9.03 -15.07
CA ASN A 72 1.16 8.25 -15.62
C ASN A 72 1.00 6.96 -14.81
N PHE A 73 -0.08 6.84 -14.04
CA PHE A 73 -0.31 5.68 -13.17
C PHE A 73 -1.06 4.58 -13.91
N ASP A 74 -0.72 3.32 -13.67
CA ASP A 74 -1.20 2.18 -14.46
C ASP A 74 -2.73 2.01 -14.43
N ARG A 75 -3.39 2.54 -13.40
CA ARG A 75 -4.85 2.44 -13.17
C ARG A 75 -5.58 3.78 -13.28
N ILE A 76 -4.93 4.80 -13.82
CA ILE A 76 -5.49 6.15 -13.98
C ILE A 76 -5.27 6.58 -15.43
N THR A 77 -6.33 7.01 -16.10
CA THR A 77 -6.28 7.39 -17.52
C THR A 77 -5.48 8.66 -17.75
N ASP A 78 -5.64 9.64 -16.86
CA ASP A 78 -5.03 10.96 -17.02
C ASP A 78 -3.72 11.07 -16.21
N PRO A 79 -2.65 11.65 -16.80
CA PRO A 79 -1.42 11.92 -16.07
C PRO A 79 -1.67 12.79 -14.84
N CYS A 80 -1.03 12.42 -13.73
CA CYS A 80 -1.17 13.12 -12.45
C CYS A 80 0.08 13.97 -12.17
N GLU A 81 -0.10 15.21 -11.71
CA GLU A 81 0.99 16.03 -11.19
C GLU A 81 1.20 15.76 -9.69
N ILE A 82 2.43 15.41 -9.33
CA ILE A 82 2.85 15.11 -7.97
C ILE A 82 3.73 16.24 -7.46
N GLU A 83 3.32 16.88 -6.37
CA GLU A 83 4.06 17.95 -5.71
C GLU A 83 4.86 17.46 -4.50
N ILE A 84 5.74 18.31 -3.99
CA ILE A 84 6.48 18.06 -2.75
C ILE A 84 5.53 18.10 -1.55
N VAL A 85 5.52 17.03 -0.76
CA VAL A 85 4.72 16.94 0.47
C VAL A 85 5.63 17.09 1.69
N LYS A 86 5.21 17.92 2.65
CA LYS A 86 5.87 18.07 3.95
C LYS A 86 5.26 17.09 4.96
N LEU A 87 6.04 16.07 5.33
CA LEU A 87 5.67 15.06 6.32
C LEU A 87 6.21 15.43 7.70
N LYS A 88 5.40 15.21 8.73
CA LYS A 88 5.74 15.41 10.15
C LYS A 88 5.96 14.06 10.83
N PHE A 89 7.10 13.88 11.48
CA PHE A 89 7.47 12.66 12.20
C PHE A 89 7.70 12.98 13.66
N MET A 90 7.08 12.21 14.57
CA MET A 90 7.40 12.27 15.99
C MET A 90 8.52 11.28 16.28
N VAL A 91 9.67 11.75 16.73
CA VAL A 91 10.83 10.89 17.03
C VAL A 91 10.86 10.54 18.52
N MET A 92 10.51 11.50 19.36
CA MET A 92 10.37 11.34 20.80
C MET A 92 9.16 12.16 21.28
N LYS A 93 8.72 11.93 22.53
CA LYS A 93 7.61 12.68 23.13
C LYS A 93 7.85 14.18 22.96
N ASN A 94 6.93 14.84 22.27
CA ASN A 94 6.96 16.28 21.94
C ASN A 94 8.14 16.76 21.06
N ILE A 95 8.93 15.86 20.45
CA ILE A 95 9.97 16.21 19.48
C ILE A 95 9.53 15.79 18.08
N PHE A 96 9.41 16.78 17.19
CA PHE A 96 8.93 16.59 15.83
C PHE A 96 9.99 16.98 14.79
N LEU A 97 10.14 16.13 13.78
CA LEU A 97 10.90 16.41 12.57
C LEU A 97 9.97 16.63 11.39
N TYR A 98 10.40 17.47 10.46
CA TYR A 98 9.69 17.71 9.21
C TYR A 98 10.58 17.33 8.04
N ARG A 99 10.02 16.63 7.06
CA ARG A 99 10.71 16.28 5.81
C ARG A 99 9.83 16.65 4.62
N SER A 100 10.37 17.45 3.72
CA SER A 100 9.75 17.75 2.44
C SER A 100 10.34 16.83 1.37
N LYS A 101 9.49 16.07 0.67
CA LYS A 101 9.90 15.23 -0.46
C LYS A 101 8.73 14.97 -1.41
N PHE A 102 9.01 14.57 -2.64
CA PHE A 102 8.00 13.91 -3.46
C PHE A 102 7.57 12.59 -2.79
N PRO A 103 6.27 12.28 -2.73
CA PRO A 103 5.75 11.04 -2.16
C PRO A 103 5.90 9.86 -3.13
N LEU A 104 7.05 9.74 -3.80
CA LEU A 104 7.37 8.69 -4.76
C LEU A 104 8.56 7.86 -4.29
N ILE A 105 8.58 6.58 -4.67
CA ILE A 105 9.72 5.67 -4.53
C ILE A 105 9.91 4.95 -5.86
N LEU A 106 11.16 4.61 -6.20
CA LEU A 106 11.43 3.75 -7.34
C LEU A 106 10.84 2.37 -7.06
N ALA A 107 10.05 1.86 -8.00
CA ALA A 107 9.29 0.61 -7.85
C ALA A 107 9.81 -0.54 -8.72
N PHE A 108 11.00 -0.41 -9.31
CA PHE A 108 11.63 -1.50 -10.09
C PHE A 108 11.96 -2.73 -9.23
N ALA A 109 12.37 -2.49 -7.98
CA ALA A 109 12.62 -3.53 -7.01
C ALA A 109 12.18 -3.02 -5.63
N VAL A 110 11.34 -3.81 -4.97
CA VAL A 110 10.83 -3.51 -3.62
C VAL A 110 11.02 -4.72 -2.73
N THR A 111 11.22 -4.48 -1.44
CA THR A 111 11.28 -5.58 -0.47
C THR A 111 9.89 -6.17 -0.27
N ILE A 112 9.82 -7.46 0.12
CA ILE A 112 8.56 -8.18 0.40
C ILE A 112 7.68 -7.40 1.40
N HIS A 113 8.31 -6.70 2.35
CA HIS A 113 7.61 -5.89 3.34
C HIS A 113 6.95 -4.64 2.74
N ILE A 114 7.55 -4.03 1.70
CA ILE A 114 7.01 -2.83 1.04
C ILE A 114 5.85 -3.20 0.10
N CYS A 115 5.89 -4.36 -0.54
CA CYS A 115 4.80 -4.82 -1.41
C CYS A 115 3.61 -5.43 -0.66
N LEU A 116 3.58 -5.37 0.68
CA LEU A 116 2.47 -5.87 1.46
C LEU A 116 1.16 -5.14 1.08
N GLY A 117 0.16 -5.89 0.61
CA GLY A 117 -1.12 -5.33 0.16
C GLY A 117 -1.17 -4.90 -1.30
N LEU A 118 -0.07 -5.04 -2.06
CA LEU A 118 -0.09 -4.83 -3.52
C LEU A 118 -0.71 -6.03 -4.24
N SER A 119 -1.24 -5.78 -5.44
CA SER A 119 -1.61 -6.79 -6.43
C SER A 119 -0.85 -6.49 -7.71
N LEU A 120 0.02 -7.41 -8.11
CA LEU A 120 0.93 -7.30 -9.24
C LEU A 120 0.56 -8.32 -10.31
N ASP A 121 0.69 -7.93 -11.58
CA ASP A 121 0.45 -8.85 -12.70
C ASP A 121 1.63 -9.79 -12.92
N ASN A 122 2.85 -9.26 -12.80
CA ASN A 122 4.09 -10.01 -12.94
C ASN A 122 5.10 -9.58 -11.87
N ALA A 123 5.87 -10.52 -11.34
CA ALA A 123 6.98 -10.23 -10.44
C ALA A 123 8.11 -11.24 -10.60
N ILE A 124 9.35 -10.73 -10.56
CA ILE A 124 10.55 -11.53 -10.38
C ILE A 124 10.86 -11.55 -8.88
N ILE A 125 10.87 -12.74 -8.29
CA ILE A 125 11.01 -12.95 -6.85
C ILE A 125 12.33 -13.68 -6.58
N ASP A 126 13.16 -13.09 -5.74
CA ASP A 126 14.35 -13.74 -5.20
C ASP A 126 13.99 -14.44 -3.88
N LEU A 127 13.97 -15.78 -3.91
CA LEU A 127 13.79 -16.64 -2.73
C LEU A 127 15.07 -17.42 -2.40
N SER A 128 16.22 -16.75 -2.49
CA SER A 128 17.52 -17.26 -2.02
C SER A 128 17.62 -17.30 -0.48
N GLU A 129 18.83 -17.45 0.06
CA GLU A 129 19.08 -17.59 1.51
C GLU A 129 18.60 -16.38 2.36
N ASN A 130 18.28 -15.26 1.72
CA ASN A 130 17.78 -14.03 2.32
C ASN A 130 16.27 -14.05 2.66
N VAL A 131 15.56 -15.18 2.50
CA VAL A 131 14.21 -15.33 3.05
C VAL A 131 14.33 -15.61 4.55
N PHE A 132 14.41 -14.53 5.33
CA PHE A 132 14.77 -14.55 6.75
C PHE A 132 13.66 -15.08 7.69
N SER A 133 12.40 -15.19 7.25
CA SER A 133 11.32 -15.67 8.12
C SER A 133 10.27 -16.53 7.41
N ALA A 134 9.70 -17.47 8.16
CA ALA A 134 8.60 -18.31 7.72
C ALA A 134 7.40 -17.43 7.33
N GLY A 135 6.96 -17.53 6.07
CA GLY A 135 5.82 -16.79 5.53
C GLY A 135 6.16 -15.65 4.58
N MET A 136 7.40 -15.13 4.54
CA MET A 136 7.78 -14.09 3.57
C MET A 136 7.64 -14.55 2.12
N ALA A 137 8.01 -15.81 1.84
CA ALA A 137 7.80 -16.40 0.52
C ALA A 137 6.31 -16.44 0.14
N ASN A 138 5.44 -16.82 1.08
CA ASN A 138 3.99 -16.85 0.85
C ASN A 138 3.42 -15.44 0.62
N VAL A 139 3.89 -14.45 1.38
CA VAL A 139 3.49 -13.05 1.18
C VAL A 139 3.87 -12.60 -0.24
N ALA A 140 5.12 -12.81 -0.67
CA ALA A 140 5.59 -12.43 -2.00
C ALA A 140 4.76 -13.10 -3.11
N LEU A 141 4.56 -14.42 -3.01
CA LEU A 141 3.78 -15.18 -3.99
C LEU A 141 2.33 -14.71 -4.05
N SER A 142 1.70 -14.43 -2.90
CA SER A 142 0.32 -13.96 -2.84
C SER A 142 0.09 -12.56 -3.43
N ARG A 143 1.16 -11.82 -3.77
CA ARG A 143 1.03 -10.50 -4.43
C ARG A 143 0.79 -10.64 -5.93
N VAL A 144 1.23 -11.74 -6.54
CA VAL A 144 1.06 -11.97 -7.98
C VAL A 144 -0.30 -12.60 -8.23
N THR A 145 -1.07 -12.04 -9.14
CA THR A 145 -2.47 -12.45 -9.39
C THR A 145 -2.58 -13.77 -10.16
N THR A 146 -1.55 -14.15 -10.91
CA THR A 146 -1.52 -15.37 -11.73
C THR A 146 -0.22 -16.13 -11.54
N LEU A 147 -0.28 -17.47 -11.61
CA LEU A 147 0.92 -18.30 -11.54
C LEU A 147 1.88 -18.02 -12.72
N SER A 148 1.35 -17.70 -13.90
CA SER A 148 2.13 -17.35 -15.08
C SER A 148 2.98 -16.09 -14.91
N GLY A 149 2.57 -15.16 -14.04
CA GLY A 149 3.32 -13.94 -13.75
C GLY A 149 4.39 -14.10 -12.66
N VAL A 150 4.53 -15.29 -12.08
CA VAL A 150 5.55 -15.57 -11.06
C VAL A 150 6.83 -16.05 -11.75
N HIS A 151 7.90 -15.29 -11.55
CA HIS A 151 9.23 -15.68 -12.00
C HIS A 151 10.19 -15.70 -10.83
N PHE A 152 11.08 -16.70 -10.77
CA PHE A 152 12.10 -16.78 -9.74
C PHE A 152 13.47 -16.48 -10.35
N THR A 153 14.26 -15.65 -9.67
CA THR A 153 15.71 -15.56 -9.96
C THR A 153 16.45 -16.73 -9.31
N CYS A 154 16.09 -17.05 -8.07
CA CYS A 154 16.66 -18.12 -7.28
C CYS A 154 15.56 -18.76 -6.42
N LEU A 155 15.54 -20.10 -6.37
CA LEU A 155 14.65 -20.87 -5.48
C LEU A 155 15.51 -21.82 -4.66
N ASN A 156 15.60 -21.60 -3.35
CA ASN A 156 16.25 -22.52 -2.43
C ASN A 156 15.19 -23.19 -1.53
N PRO A 157 14.75 -24.42 -1.84
CA PRO A 157 13.88 -25.17 -0.95
C PRO A 157 14.68 -25.60 0.29
N LYS A 158 14.42 -24.94 1.43
CA LYS A 158 14.91 -25.37 2.74
C LYS A 158 14.11 -26.57 3.25
#